data_AF-A0AAV0W1I7-F1
#
_entry.id   AF-A0AAV0W1I7-F1
#
_cell.length_a   1.000
_cell.length_b   1.000
_cell.length_c   1.000
_cell.angle_alpha   90.00
_cell.angle_beta   90.00
_cell.angle_gamma   90.00
#
_symmetry.space_group_name_H-M   'P 1'
#
loop_
_entity.id
_entity.type
_entity.pdbx_description
1 polymer ?
#
loop_
_entity_poly.entity_id
_entity_poly.type
_entity_poly.pdbx_seq_one_letter_code
_entity_poly.pdbx_strand_id
1 'polypeptide(L)'
;MVNSYTFFLLVLIAFISTIKSAVSISCYQCNSTDIENQFRCTEFMDTYGLEPKPCTSVYNAAYCVKLVGRYEGGLGVTRYCSSHNLGNYCNYVRRPGDVLEYRTCVYTCDSDGCNSSSQVKLFAYLICLSFLPWFRNLLS
;
A
#
# COMPACT_ATOMS: atom_id res chain seq x y z
N MET A 1 4.68 -5.67 37.78
CA MET A 1 5.62 -4.53 37.86
C MET A 1 6.52 -4.55 36.63
N VAL A 2 6.30 -3.65 35.67
CA VAL A 2 7.19 -3.49 34.49
C VAL A 2 8.47 -2.85 35.00
N ASN A 3 9.63 -3.47 34.77
CA ASN A 3 10.92 -2.96 35.23
C ASN A 3 11.17 -1.56 34.61
N SER A 4 11.80 -0.65 35.36
CA SER A 4 12.09 0.72 34.90
C SER A 4 12.80 0.70 33.53
N TYR A 5 13.75 -0.21 33.35
CA TYR A 5 14.45 -0.42 32.09
C TYR A 5 13.54 -0.85 30.93
N THR A 6 12.56 -1.71 31.19
CA THR A 6 11.61 -2.16 30.16
C THR A 6 10.63 -1.05 29.77
N PHE A 7 10.26 -0.16 30.70
CA PHE A 7 9.45 1.01 30.37
C PHE A 7 10.21 1.98 29.46
N PHE A 8 11.46 2.31 29.78
CA PHE A 8 12.31 3.15 28.92
C PHE A 8 12.52 2.55 27.52
N LEU A 9 12.70 1.22 27.43
CA LEU A 9 12.85 0.52 26.15
C LEU A 9 11.58 0.62 25.28
N LEU A 10 10.39 0.48 25.87
CA LEU A 10 9.12 0.61 25.15
C LEU A 10 8.89 2.05 24.64
N VAL A 11 9.23 3.06 25.45
CA VAL A 11 9.16 4.47 25.04
C VAL A 11 10.12 4.76 23.89
N LEU A 12 11.34 4.21 23.93
CA LEU A 12 12.32 4.37 22.87
C LEU A 12 11.86 3.73 21.55
N ILE A 13 11.31 2.51 21.59
CA ILE A 13 10.75 1.83 20.42
C ILE A 13 9.57 2.62 19.84
N ALA A 14 8.68 3.13 20.70
CA ALA A 14 7.57 3.98 20.27
C ALA A 14 8.08 5.26 19.58
N PHE A 15 9.11 5.91 20.12
CA PHE A 15 9.70 7.12 19.51
C PHE A 15 10.33 6.83 18.15
N ILE A 16 11.12 5.75 18.03
CA ILE A 16 11.74 5.35 16.76
C ILE A 16 10.68 5.01 15.70
N SER A 17 9.54 4.42 16.09
CA SER A 17 8.44 4.11 15.17
C SER A 17 7.75 5.35 14.57
N THR A 18 8.01 6.55 15.12
CA THR A 18 7.50 7.81 14.55
C THR A 18 8.46 8.47 13.56
N ILE A 19 9.71 7.99 13.46
CA ILE A 19 10.70 8.53 12.52
C ILE A 19 10.36 7.99 11.11
N LYS A 20 9.70 8.82 10.29
CA LYS A 20 9.55 8.54 8.86
C LYS A 20 10.84 8.90 8.13
N SER A 21 11.46 7.93 7.45
CA SER A 21 12.66 8.17 6.64
C SER A 21 12.31 9.00 5.39
N ALA A 22 13.12 10.02 5.07
CA ALA A 22 12.94 10.89 3.90
C ALA A 22 13.62 10.30 2.64
N VAL A 23 13.46 9.00 2.43
CA VAL A 23 13.87 8.31 1.20
C VAL A 23 12.63 8.22 0.30
N SER A 24 12.78 8.42 -1.01
CA SER A 24 11.66 8.22 -1.93
C SER A 24 11.12 6.81 -1.74
N ILE A 25 9.81 6.69 -1.50
CA ILE A 25 9.12 5.39 -1.40
C ILE A 25 9.43 4.52 -2.62
N SER A 26 9.45 3.20 -2.45
CA SER A 26 9.61 2.24 -3.55
C SER A 26 8.29 1.57 -3.85
N CYS A 27 7.84 1.64 -5.11
CA CYS A 27 6.55 1.11 -5.54
C CYS A 27 6.71 0.14 -6.69
N TYR A 28 5.74 -0.76 -6.85
CA TYR A 28 5.60 -1.48 -8.10
C TYR A 28 5.23 -0.48 -9.21
N GLN A 29 5.96 -0.54 -10.33
CA GLN A 29 5.78 0.35 -11.48
C GLN A 29 5.63 -0.51 -12.74
N CYS A 30 4.42 -0.63 -13.27
CA CYS A 30 4.12 -1.49 -14.42
C CYS A 30 2.80 -1.14 -15.09
N ASN A 31 2.64 -1.58 -16.35
CA ASN A 31 1.39 -1.54 -17.09
C ASN A 31 1.10 -2.92 -17.70
N SER A 32 -0.08 -3.48 -17.45
CA SER A 32 -0.47 -4.79 -17.97
C SER A 32 -0.78 -4.80 -19.47
N THR A 33 -0.91 -3.63 -20.11
CA THR A 33 -1.10 -3.52 -21.57
C THR A 33 0.21 -3.50 -22.32
N ASP A 34 1.34 -3.36 -21.61
CA ASP A 34 2.68 -3.45 -22.17
C ASP A 34 3.08 -4.92 -22.34
N ILE A 35 3.63 -5.27 -23.51
CA ILE A 35 3.94 -6.64 -23.91
C ILE A 35 4.95 -7.28 -22.94
N GLU A 36 5.91 -6.51 -22.42
CA GLU A 36 6.93 -7.02 -21.49
C GLU A 36 6.36 -7.41 -20.13
N ASN A 37 5.28 -6.75 -19.71
CA ASN A 37 4.73 -6.84 -18.36
C ASN A 37 3.33 -7.47 -18.31
N GLN A 38 2.79 -7.89 -19.46
CA GLN A 38 1.41 -8.35 -19.62
C GLN A 38 1.01 -9.44 -18.62
N PHE A 39 1.89 -10.43 -18.38
CA PHE A 39 1.62 -11.55 -17.46
C PHE A 39 2.09 -11.31 -16.03
N ARG A 40 2.87 -10.24 -15.78
CA ARG A 40 3.50 -9.95 -14.48
C ARG A 40 2.76 -8.86 -13.71
N CYS A 41 2.09 -7.94 -14.42
CA CYS A 41 1.36 -6.80 -13.86
C CYS A 41 -0.14 -7.12 -13.73
N THR A 42 -0.50 -8.16 -13.00
CA THR A 42 -1.90 -8.57 -12.78
C THR A 42 -2.56 -7.80 -11.63
N GLU A 43 -3.89 -7.90 -11.46
CA GLU A 43 -4.60 -7.24 -10.33
C GLU A 43 -4.15 -7.77 -8.98
N PHE A 44 -3.93 -9.09 -8.94
CA PHE A 44 -3.37 -9.86 -7.84
C PHE A 44 -2.03 -10.39 -8.31
N MET A 45 -0.95 -9.76 -7.87
CA MET A 45 0.39 -10.21 -8.22
C MET A 45 0.74 -11.48 -7.45
N ASP A 46 1.17 -12.50 -8.19
CA ASP A 46 1.78 -13.70 -7.63
C ASP A 46 3.25 -13.42 -7.28
N THR A 47 3.85 -14.29 -6.46
CA THR A 47 5.22 -14.14 -5.92
C THR A 47 6.30 -13.97 -7.01
N TYR A 48 6.02 -14.39 -8.24
CA TYR A 48 6.92 -14.34 -9.39
C TYR A 48 6.51 -13.21 -10.33
N GLY A 49 6.94 -11.99 -10.03
CA GLY A 49 6.37 -10.83 -10.71
C GLY A 49 7.35 -9.72 -10.93
N LEU A 50 7.49 -8.81 -9.99
CA LEU A 50 8.21 -7.57 -10.17
C LEU A 50 8.82 -7.19 -8.82
N GLU A 51 9.83 -6.34 -8.84
CA GLU A 51 10.36 -5.74 -7.61
C GLU A 51 9.90 -4.28 -7.54
N PRO A 52 9.61 -3.76 -6.33
CA PRO A 52 9.39 -2.34 -6.14
C PRO A 52 10.62 -1.55 -6.59
N LYS A 53 10.39 -0.51 -7.40
CA LYS A 53 11.44 0.41 -7.84
C LYS A 53 11.32 1.72 -7.08
N PRO A 54 12.45 2.39 -6.75
CA PRO A 54 12.42 3.66 -6.05
C PRO A 54 11.71 4.72 -6.90
N CYS A 55 10.90 5.56 -6.27
CA CYS A 55 10.11 6.61 -6.91
C CYS A 55 10.89 7.91 -7.12
N THR A 56 12.14 7.82 -7.60
CA THR A 56 13.03 8.98 -7.77
C THR A 56 12.64 9.90 -8.92
N SER A 57 11.87 9.40 -9.89
CA SER A 57 11.40 10.16 -11.05
C SER A 57 10.20 11.07 -10.75
N VAL A 58 9.56 10.91 -9.58
CA VAL A 58 8.38 11.69 -9.19
C VAL A 58 8.74 12.59 -8.01
N TYR A 59 8.60 13.89 -8.21
CA TYR A 59 8.86 14.88 -7.16
C TYR A 59 7.92 14.67 -5.97
N ASN A 60 8.48 14.62 -4.76
CA ASN A 60 7.75 14.36 -3.51
C ASN A 60 6.87 13.10 -3.57
N ALA A 61 7.33 12.04 -4.23
CA ALA A 61 6.65 10.75 -4.21
C ALA A 61 6.48 10.23 -2.78
N ALA A 62 5.22 10.09 -2.34
CA ALA A 62 4.85 9.66 -1.00
C ALA A 62 3.85 8.49 -1.01
N TYR A 63 3.34 8.11 -2.20
CA TYR A 63 2.29 7.14 -2.35
C TYR A 63 2.55 6.18 -3.51
N CYS A 64 2.17 4.92 -3.32
CA CYS A 64 2.05 3.94 -4.38
C CYS A 64 0.59 3.84 -4.82
N VAL A 65 0.36 3.86 -6.12
CA VAL A 65 -0.99 3.74 -6.71
C VAL A 65 -1.09 2.43 -7.49
N LYS A 66 -2.26 1.78 -7.39
CA LYS A 66 -2.71 0.71 -8.28
C LYS A 66 -4.04 1.13 -8.90
N LEU A 67 -4.06 1.26 -10.22
CA LEU A 67 -5.25 1.43 -11.02
C LEU A 67 -5.65 0.09 -11.64
N VAL A 68 -6.93 -0.24 -11.57
CA VAL A 68 -7.52 -1.40 -12.25
C VAL A 68 -8.68 -0.87 -13.09
N GLY A 69 -8.77 -1.25 -14.36
CA GLY A 69 -9.86 -0.84 -15.24
C GLY A 69 -9.36 -0.27 -16.55
N ARG A 70 -10.08 0.70 -17.13
CA ARG A 70 -9.75 1.27 -18.44
C ARG A 70 -8.87 2.51 -18.31
N TYR A 71 -7.62 2.43 -18.74
CA TYR A 71 -6.65 3.51 -18.73
C TYR A 71 -5.95 3.64 -20.09
N GLU A 72 -5.77 4.86 -20.59
CA GLU A 72 -5.11 5.18 -21.88
C GLU A 72 -5.54 4.35 -23.11
N GLY A 73 -6.78 3.85 -23.12
CA GLY A 73 -7.35 3.09 -24.23
C GLY A 73 -7.33 1.57 -24.05
N GLY A 74 -6.61 1.04 -23.06
CA GLY A 74 -6.59 -0.38 -22.71
C GLY A 74 -7.34 -0.70 -21.42
N LEU A 75 -7.81 -1.95 -21.29
CA LEU A 75 -8.31 -2.51 -20.04
C LEU A 75 -7.18 -3.28 -19.37
N GLY A 76 -6.90 -2.97 -18.11
CA GLY A 76 -5.76 -3.58 -17.45
C GLY A 76 -5.49 -3.04 -16.05
N VAL A 77 -4.25 -3.27 -15.61
CA VAL A 77 -3.73 -2.83 -14.32
C VAL A 77 -2.50 -1.98 -14.56
N THR A 78 -2.47 -0.82 -13.93
CA THR A 78 -1.33 0.10 -13.99
C THR A 78 -0.91 0.44 -12.56
N ARG A 79 0.38 0.42 -12.31
CA ARG A 79 0.97 0.74 -11.02
C ARG A 79 2.04 1.80 -11.18
N TYR A 80 2.07 2.79 -10.30
CA TYR A 80 2.99 3.92 -10.40
C TYR A 80 3.12 4.66 -9.06
N CYS A 81 4.11 5.55 -9.01
CA CYS A 81 4.40 6.43 -7.88
C CYS A 81 3.59 7.72 -7.97
N SER A 82 3.12 8.24 -6.85
CA SER A 82 2.37 9.49 -6.77
C SER A 82 2.85 10.36 -5.60
N SER A 83 2.82 11.67 -5.80
CA SER A 83 2.97 12.67 -4.73
C SER A 83 1.68 12.88 -3.94
N HIS A 84 0.54 12.42 -4.46
CA HIS A 84 -0.79 12.64 -3.89
C HIS A 84 -1.52 11.33 -3.60
N ASN A 85 -2.30 11.35 -2.52
CA ASN A 85 -3.24 10.30 -2.21
C ASN A 85 -4.46 10.41 -3.14
N LEU A 86 -4.65 9.43 -4.03
CA LEU A 86 -5.77 9.40 -4.97
C LEU A 86 -7.01 8.70 -4.39
N GLY A 87 -6.92 8.22 -3.15
CA GLY A 87 -8.00 7.52 -2.45
C GLY A 87 -8.01 6.02 -2.72
N ASN A 88 -9.06 5.38 -2.21
CA ASN A 88 -9.32 3.96 -2.31
C ASN A 88 -10.80 3.75 -2.63
N TYR A 89 -11.14 3.53 -3.91
CA TYR A 89 -12.52 3.39 -4.37
C TYR A 89 -12.62 2.56 -5.64
N CYS A 90 -13.81 2.03 -5.90
CA CYS A 90 -14.15 1.33 -7.13
C CYS A 90 -15.50 1.82 -7.64
N ASN A 91 -15.56 2.19 -8.92
CA ASN A 91 -16.78 2.61 -9.59
C ASN A 91 -17.00 1.78 -10.86
N TYR A 92 -18.26 1.59 -11.23
CA TYR A 92 -18.63 1.04 -12.53
C TYR A 92 -18.88 2.21 -13.48
N VAL A 93 -18.14 2.26 -14.57
CA VAL A 93 -18.17 3.37 -15.52
C VAL A 93 -18.49 2.85 -16.90
N ARG A 94 -19.48 3.47 -17.54
CA ARG A 94 -19.85 3.24 -18.94
C ARG A 94 -19.45 4.46 -19.77
N ARG A 95 -18.58 4.28 -20.77
CA ARG A 95 -18.23 5.40 -21.68
C ARG A 95 -19.26 5.48 -22.82
N PRO A 96 -19.47 6.67 -23.40
CA PRO A 96 -20.29 6.81 -24.59
C PRO A 96 -19.81 5.85 -25.70
N GLY A 97 -20.73 5.04 -26.23
CA GLY A 97 -20.44 4.05 -27.27
C GLY A 97 -20.14 2.63 -26.75
N ASP A 98 -19.86 2.46 -25.46
CA ASP A 98 -19.64 1.13 -24.89
C ASP A 98 -20.98 0.47 -24.52
N VAL A 99 -21.12 -0.82 -24.83
CA VAL A 99 -22.28 -1.64 -24.41
C VAL A 99 -22.13 -2.11 -22.96
N LEU A 100 -20.88 -2.29 -22.52
CA LEU A 100 -20.52 -2.84 -21.22
C LEU A 100 -20.13 -1.72 -20.24
N GLU A 101 -20.37 -1.98 -18.95
CA GLU A 101 -19.82 -1.17 -17.86
C GLU A 101 -18.52 -1.80 -17.35
N TYR A 102 -17.52 -0.96 -17.07
CA TYR A 102 -16.23 -1.42 -16.60
C TYR A 102 -16.02 -1.04 -15.14
N ARG A 103 -15.59 -2.01 -14.33
CA ARG A 103 -15.11 -1.74 -12.97
C ARG A 103 -13.77 -1.02 -13.06
N THR A 104 -13.72 0.19 -12.53
CA THR A 104 -12.51 1.00 -12.41
C THR A 104 -12.23 1.23 -10.92
N CYS A 105 -11.08 0.77 -10.45
CA CYS A 105 -10.64 0.92 -9.07
C CYS A 105 -9.36 1.74 -8.99
N VAL A 106 -9.30 2.59 -7.97
CA VAL A 106 -8.09 3.29 -7.53
C VAL A 106 -7.75 2.79 -6.14
N TYR A 107 -6.51 2.35 -5.95
CA TYR A 107 -5.97 2.02 -4.64
C TYR A 107 -4.70 2.81 -4.38
N THR A 108 -4.61 3.43 -3.20
CA THR A 108 -3.46 4.24 -2.78
C THR A 108 -3.00 3.83 -1.39
N CYS A 109 -1.68 3.75 -1.22
CA CYS A 109 -1.02 3.39 0.04
C CYS A 109 0.35 4.07 0.16
N ASP A 110 0.93 4.12 1.37
CA ASP A 110 2.07 4.98 1.72
C ASP A 110 3.28 4.23 2.31
N SER A 111 3.42 2.94 2.02
CA SER A 111 4.59 2.13 2.42
C SER A 111 5.25 1.42 1.23
N ASP A 112 6.53 1.06 1.36
CA ASP A 112 7.26 0.40 0.27
C ASP A 112 6.54 -0.88 -0.20
N GLY A 113 6.38 -1.01 -1.52
CA GLY A 113 5.78 -2.16 -2.18
C GLY A 113 4.30 -2.41 -1.87
N CYS A 114 3.61 -1.47 -1.22
CA CYS A 114 2.24 -1.69 -0.72
C CYS A 114 1.19 -1.89 -1.83
N ASN A 115 1.51 -1.56 -3.09
CA ASN A 115 0.62 -1.68 -4.23
C ASN A 115 0.70 -3.04 -4.96
N SER A 116 1.34 -4.08 -4.38
CA SER A 116 1.39 -5.44 -4.94
C SER A 116 0.01 -6.12 -5.01
N SER A 117 -0.67 -6.28 -3.87
CA SER A 117 -1.97 -6.94 -3.71
C SER A 117 -2.56 -6.68 -2.30
N SER A 118 -3.82 -7.08 -2.07
CA SER A 118 -4.68 -6.74 -0.92
C SER A 118 -3.97 -6.71 0.44
N GLN A 119 -4.08 -5.56 1.12
CA GLN A 119 -3.57 -5.31 2.46
C GLN A 119 -4.22 -6.27 3.46
N VAL A 120 -3.48 -7.27 3.94
CA VAL A 120 -3.90 -8.04 5.11
C VAL A 120 -3.70 -7.13 6.32
N LYS A 121 -4.80 -6.59 6.87
CA LYS A 121 -4.80 -5.75 8.08
C LYS A 121 -4.50 -6.59 9.33
N LEU A 122 -3.28 -7.12 9.44
CA LEU A 122 -2.81 -7.88 10.61
C LEU A 122 -2.35 -6.99 11.77
N PHE A 123 -2.14 -5.69 11.54
CA PHE A 123 -1.54 -4.78 12.51
C PHE A 123 -2.40 -4.48 13.74
N ALA A 124 -3.74 -4.54 13.65
CA ALA A 124 -4.61 -4.23 14.79
C ALA A 124 -4.53 -5.29 15.92
N TYR A 125 -4.30 -6.55 15.57
CA TYR A 125 -4.24 -7.65 16.56
C TYR A 125 -2.96 -7.60 17.41
N LEU A 126 -1.82 -7.22 16.81
CA LEU A 126 -0.54 -7.15 17.52
C LEU A 126 -0.51 -6.01 18.55
N ILE A 127 -1.21 -4.91 18.29
CA ILE A 127 -1.34 -3.79 19.23
C ILE A 127 -2.21 -4.18 20.43
N CYS A 128 -3.29 -4.94 20.26
CA CYS A 128 -4.11 -5.38 21.40
C CYS A 128 -3.35 -6.31 22.36
N LEU A 129 -2.45 -7.16 21.84
CA LEU A 129 -1.69 -8.11 22.66
C LEU A 129 -0.67 -7.42 23.59
N SER A 130 -0.15 -6.26 23.21
CA SER A 130 0.84 -5.54 24.02
C SER A 130 0.22 -4.77 25.21
N PHE A 131 -1.06 -4.41 25.15
CA PHE A 131 -1.76 -3.69 26.24
C PHE A 131 -2.47 -4.61 27.25
N LEU A 132 -2.76 -5.86 26.91
CA LEU A 132 -3.35 -6.86 27.83
C LEU A 132 -2.63 -7.00 29.18
N PRO A 133 -1.28 -7.10 29.25
CA PRO A 133 -0.59 -7.20 30.54
C PRO A 133 -0.65 -5.90 31.36
N TRP A 134 -0.93 -4.75 30.75
CA TRP A 134 -1.07 -3.48 31.47
C TRP A 134 -2.44 -3.36 32.15
N PHE A 135 -3.52 -3.74 31.44
CA PHE A 135 -4.87 -3.80 32.03
C PHE A 135 -4.96 -4.79 33.21
N ARG A 136 -4.27 -5.94 33.12
CA ARG A 136 -4.27 -6.95 34.19
C ARG A 136 -3.61 -6.47 35.50
N ASN A 137 -2.68 -5.52 35.42
CA ASN A 137 -2.03 -4.92 36.59
C ASN A 137 -2.81 -3.73 37.16
N LEU A 138 -3.83 -3.22 36.47
CA LEU A 138 -4.68 -2.11 36.93
C LEU A 138 -5.92 -2.57 37.70
N LEU A 139 -6.29 -3.85 37.52
CA LEU A 139 -7.44 -4.54 38.12
C LEU A 139 -7.07 -5.46 39.31
N SER A 140 -5.79 -5.47 39.71
CA SER A 140 -5.23 -6.15 40.89
C SER A 140 -4.66 -5.13 41.85
#